data_AF-A0A961MGF8-F1
#
_entry.id   AF-A0A961MGF8-F1
#
_cell.length_a   1.000
_cell.length_b   1.000
_cell.length_c   1.000
_cell.angle_alpha   90.00
_cell.angle_beta   90.00
_cell.angle_gamma   90.00
#
_symmetry.space_group_name_H-M   'P 1'
#
loop_
_entity.id
_entity.type
_entity.pdbx_description
1 polymer ?
#
loop_
_entity_poly.entity_id
_entity_poly.type
_entity_poly.pdbx_seq_one_letter_code
_entity_poly.pdbx_strand_id
1 'polypeptide(L)'
;MFSVDTRNRPAYYRYQARLAYEAALAADNVVGHWPGYEIAAPPPVMTMCAHAIELSLKAYLLDNGIDERTVRKFGHDLVGCWGKCIEVGANPDLLDMNILAIISDLLVSGRLRYGEESDLGRVPVFGPLSTLVEASLALCGAPKVSDILS
;
A
#
# COMPACT_ATOMS: atom_id res chain seq x y z
N MET A 1 7.31 -10.36 -19.69
CA MET A 1 7.32 -8.90 -19.40
C MET A 1 5.95 -8.36 -19.78
N PHE A 2 5.16 -7.86 -18.82
CA PHE A 2 3.90 -7.19 -19.16
C PHE A 2 4.22 -5.95 -19.99
N SER A 3 3.74 -5.89 -21.24
CA SER A 3 3.73 -4.63 -21.98
C SER A 3 2.64 -3.75 -21.37
N VAL A 4 3.00 -2.60 -20.80
CA VAL A 4 2.04 -1.77 -20.04
C VAL A 4 1.64 -0.54 -20.86
N ASP A 5 0.38 -0.48 -21.27
CA ASP A 5 -0.25 0.69 -21.88
C ASP A 5 -1.34 1.27 -20.94
N THR A 6 -2.04 2.32 -21.38
CA THR A 6 -3.07 2.96 -20.57
C THR A 6 -4.30 2.07 -20.34
N ARG A 7 -4.58 1.11 -21.23
CA ARG A 7 -5.76 0.22 -21.14
C ARG A 7 -5.55 -0.92 -20.15
N ASN A 8 -4.31 -1.29 -19.84
CA ASN A 8 -3.99 -2.33 -18.87
C ASN A 8 -3.29 -1.83 -17.59
N ARG A 9 -3.09 -0.51 -17.46
CA ARG A 9 -2.49 0.13 -16.27
C ARG A 9 -3.14 -0.29 -14.94
N PRO A 10 -4.49 -0.31 -14.79
CA PRO A 10 -5.12 -0.68 -13.53
C PRO A 10 -4.80 -2.14 -13.15
N ALA A 11 -4.91 -3.05 -14.12
CA ALA A 11 -4.58 -4.46 -13.93
C ALA A 11 -3.09 -4.65 -13.57
N TYR A 12 -2.20 -3.88 -14.19
CA TYR A 12 -0.77 -3.91 -13.85
C TYR A 12 -0.52 -3.43 -12.42
N TYR A 13 -1.18 -2.36 -11.97
CA TYR A 13 -1.05 -1.87 -10.60
C TYR A 13 -1.57 -2.88 -9.57
N ARG A 14 -2.71 -3.52 -9.81
CA ARG A 14 -3.22 -4.61 -8.96
C ARG A 14 -2.23 -5.74 -8.81
N TYR A 15 -1.65 -6.20 -9.93
CA TYR A 15 -0.64 -7.26 -9.93
C TYR A 15 0.61 -6.84 -9.14
N GLN A 16 1.13 -5.63 -9.39
CA GLN A 16 2.30 -5.12 -8.70
C GLN A 16 2.04 -4.89 -7.20
N ALA A 17 0.83 -4.46 -6.83
CA ALA A 17 0.44 -4.32 -5.42
C ALA A 17 0.48 -5.67 -4.70
N ARG A 18 -0.08 -6.72 -5.31
CA ARG A 18 0.00 -8.09 -4.78
C ARG A 18 1.45 -8.54 -4.67
N LEU A 19 2.25 -8.38 -5.73
CA LEU A 19 3.67 -8.78 -5.72
C LEU A 19 4.46 -8.07 -4.61
N ALA A 20 4.27 -6.77 -4.42
CA ALA A 20 4.94 -6.00 -3.38
C ALA A 20 4.57 -6.53 -1.99
N TYR A 21 3.30 -6.86 -1.76
CA TYR A 21 2.87 -7.40 -0.48
C TYR A 21 3.37 -8.82 -0.22
N GLU A 22 3.40 -9.70 -1.22
CA GLU A 22 4.01 -11.03 -1.07
C GLU A 22 5.51 -10.94 -0.74
N ALA A 23 6.22 -9.98 -1.33
CA ALA A 23 7.61 -9.69 -0.98
C ALA A 23 7.74 -9.16 0.47
N ALA A 24 6.79 -8.33 0.93
CA ALA A 24 6.73 -7.88 2.31
C ALA A 24 6.53 -9.04 3.29
N LEU A 25 5.59 -9.94 3.01
CA LEU A 25 5.33 -11.15 3.80
C LEU A 25 6.57 -12.05 3.87
N ALA A 26 7.22 -12.30 2.73
CA ALA A 26 8.43 -13.11 2.68
C ALA A 26 9.58 -12.50 3.50
N ALA A 27 9.73 -11.17 3.45
CA ALA A 27 10.74 -10.46 4.23
C ALA A 27 10.41 -10.45 5.73
N ASP A 28 9.14 -10.23 6.10
CA ASP A 28 8.71 -10.20 7.50
C ASP A 28 8.88 -11.56 8.18
N ASN A 29 8.58 -12.65 7.48
CA ASN A 29 8.80 -14.03 7.95
C ASN A 29 10.28 -14.36 8.28
N VAL A 30 11.22 -13.54 7.82
CA VAL A 30 12.66 -13.74 8.08
C VAL A 30 13.21 -12.66 9.00
N VAL A 31 12.94 -11.39 8.70
CA VAL A 31 13.52 -10.22 9.35
C VAL A 31 12.63 -9.68 10.48
N GLY A 32 11.30 -9.84 10.39
CA GLY A 32 10.35 -9.38 11.40
C GLY A 32 10.51 -10.08 12.75
N HIS A 33 11.21 -11.23 12.79
CA HIS A 33 11.56 -11.94 14.02
C HIS A 33 12.88 -11.49 14.65
N TRP A 34 13.57 -10.50 14.08
CA TRP A 34 14.79 -9.98 14.68
C TRP A 34 14.47 -9.07 15.87
N PRO A 35 15.36 -9.01 16.89
CA PRO A 35 15.13 -8.19 18.08
C PRO A 35 14.87 -6.71 17.73
N GLY A 36 13.82 -6.14 18.30
CA GLY A 36 13.39 -4.76 18.11
C GLY A 36 12.21 -4.62 17.15
N TYR A 37 11.92 -5.62 16.32
CA TYR A 37 10.79 -5.59 15.38
C TYR A 37 9.48 -6.14 15.95
N GLU A 38 9.47 -6.53 17.22
CA GLU A 38 8.24 -6.89 17.94
C GLU A 38 7.32 -5.68 18.15
N ILE A 39 7.89 -4.46 18.12
CA ILE A 39 7.20 -3.19 18.38
C ILE A 39 7.09 -2.28 17.15
N ALA A 40 7.74 -2.63 16.04
CA ALA A 40 7.73 -1.89 14.80
C ALA A 40 8.07 -2.81 13.62
N ALA A 41 7.38 -2.70 12.48
CA ALA A 41 7.75 -3.46 11.30
C ALA A 41 9.13 -3.02 10.77
N PRO A 42 9.92 -3.91 10.15
CA PRO A 42 11.18 -3.53 9.53
C PRO A 42 10.98 -2.46 8.44
N PRO A 43 11.86 -1.45 8.32
CA PRO A 43 11.78 -0.41 7.27
C PRO A 43 11.57 -0.94 5.84
N PRO A 44 12.26 -2.01 5.39
CA PRO A 44 12.00 -2.59 4.07
C PRO A 44 10.60 -3.18 3.93
N VAL A 45 10.09 -3.84 4.98
CA VAL A 45 8.74 -4.40 5.03
C VAL A 45 7.70 -3.28 4.93
N MET A 46 7.87 -2.21 5.73
CA MET A 46 7.02 -1.02 5.65
C MET A 46 7.02 -0.40 4.25
N THR A 47 8.17 -0.40 3.55
CA THR A 47 8.30 0.21 2.22
C THR A 47 7.45 -0.55 1.22
N MET A 48 7.53 -1.88 1.25
CA MET A 48 6.78 -2.75 0.37
C MET A 48 5.28 -2.70 0.66
N CYS A 49 4.88 -2.67 1.94
CA CYS A 49 3.49 -2.47 2.34
C CYS A 49 2.92 -1.12 1.88
N ALA A 50 3.67 -0.03 2.09
CA ALA A 50 3.27 1.30 1.65
C ALA A 50 3.10 1.36 0.12
N HIS A 51 4.03 0.72 -0.62
CA HIS A 51 3.94 0.62 -2.07
C HIS A 51 2.72 -0.21 -2.53
N ALA A 52 2.42 -1.32 -1.85
CA ALA A 52 1.24 -2.12 -2.13
C ALA A 52 -0.07 -1.34 -1.91
N ILE A 53 -0.17 -0.58 -0.82
CA ILE A 53 -1.30 0.32 -0.53
C ILE A 53 -1.42 1.37 -1.64
N GLU A 54 -0.32 2.06 -1.96
CA GLU A 54 -0.31 3.10 -2.99
C GLU A 54 -0.84 2.59 -4.33
N LEU A 55 -0.29 1.47 -4.82
CA LEU A 55 -0.71 0.89 -6.09
C LEU A 55 -2.16 0.41 -6.07
N SER A 56 -2.63 -0.10 -4.93
CA SER A 56 -4.02 -0.51 -4.77
C SER A 56 -4.99 0.68 -4.88
N LEU A 57 -4.72 1.76 -4.16
CA LEU A 57 -5.52 2.99 -4.22
C LEU A 57 -5.51 3.58 -5.64
N LYS A 58 -4.33 3.65 -6.26
CA LYS A 58 -4.18 4.15 -7.63
C LYS A 58 -4.93 3.28 -8.64
N ALA A 59 -4.90 1.95 -8.50
CA ALA A 59 -5.66 1.05 -9.35
C ALA A 59 -7.17 1.32 -9.25
N TYR A 60 -7.69 1.40 -8.01
CA TYR A 60 -9.09 1.69 -7.76
C TYR A 60 -9.55 3.01 -8.40
N LEU A 61 -8.74 4.08 -8.29
CA LEU A 61 -9.05 5.36 -8.93
C LEU A 61 -9.10 5.26 -10.46
N LEU A 62 -8.17 4.53 -11.07
CA LEU A 62 -8.17 4.34 -12.52
C LEU A 62 -9.41 3.57 -12.99
N ASP A 63 -9.83 2.54 -12.25
CA ASP A 63 -11.05 1.78 -12.56
C ASP A 63 -12.32 2.62 -12.46
N ASN A 64 -12.30 3.63 -11.59
CA ASN A 64 -13.38 4.59 -11.41
C ASN A 64 -13.25 5.83 -12.33
N GLY A 65 -12.47 5.72 -13.41
CA GLY A 65 -12.43 6.72 -14.48
C GLY A 65 -11.54 7.95 -14.20
N ILE A 66 -10.75 7.94 -13.13
CA ILE A 66 -9.74 8.99 -12.90
C ILE A 66 -8.55 8.74 -13.83
N ASP A 67 -8.11 9.76 -14.55
CA ASP A 67 -7.04 9.62 -15.52
C ASP A 67 -5.66 9.42 -14.86
N GLU A 68 -4.75 8.75 -15.56
CA GLU A 68 -3.42 8.41 -15.03
C GLU A 68 -2.60 9.65 -14.63
N ARG A 69 -2.75 10.78 -15.33
CA ARG A 69 -2.01 12.00 -14.99
C ARG A 69 -2.49 12.56 -13.66
N THR A 70 -3.78 12.49 -13.37
CA THR A 70 -4.34 12.87 -12.07
C THR A 70 -3.91 11.89 -10.97
N VAL A 71 -4.02 10.58 -11.21
CA VAL A 71 -3.62 9.54 -10.25
C VAL A 71 -2.14 9.66 -9.85
N ARG A 72 -1.26 10.00 -10.80
CA ARG A 72 0.18 10.20 -10.53
C ARG A 72 0.49 11.40 -9.63
N LYS A 73 -0.37 12.42 -9.59
CA LYS A 73 -0.14 13.62 -8.76
C LYS A 73 -0.24 13.35 -7.26
N PHE A 74 -0.95 12.31 -6.85
CA PHE A 74 -0.97 11.89 -5.45
C PHE A 74 0.42 11.48 -4.97
N GLY A 75 1.32 11.03 -5.85
CA GLY A 75 2.68 10.66 -5.45
C GLY A 75 2.64 9.61 -4.33
N HIS A 76 3.24 9.99 -3.19
CA HIS A 76 3.31 9.21 -1.95
C HIS A 76 2.25 9.61 -0.90
N ASP A 77 1.34 10.55 -1.21
CA ASP A 77 0.28 10.98 -0.31
C ASP A 77 -0.87 9.97 -0.31
N LEU A 78 -0.78 8.97 0.57
CA LEU A 78 -1.75 7.89 0.68
C LEU A 78 -3.07 8.39 1.27
N VAL A 79 -3.03 9.32 2.22
CA VAL A 79 -4.23 9.92 2.82
C VAL A 79 -5.02 10.70 1.78
N GLY A 80 -4.36 11.55 1.00
CA GLY A 80 -5.01 12.28 -0.10
C GLY A 80 -5.54 11.34 -1.18
N CYS A 81 -4.78 10.30 -1.52
CA CYS A 81 -5.21 9.29 -2.49
C CYS A 81 -6.46 8.52 -2.01
N TRP A 82 -6.52 8.16 -0.73
CA TRP A 82 -7.68 7.51 -0.12
C TRP A 82 -8.90 8.44 -0.04
N GLY A 83 -8.70 9.71 0.32
CA GLY A 83 -9.77 10.72 0.26
C GLY A 83 -10.41 10.77 -1.12
N LYS A 84 -9.60 10.70 -2.19
CA LYS A 84 -10.12 10.62 -3.55
C LYS A 84 -10.88 9.32 -3.84
N CYS A 85 -10.44 8.19 -3.28
CA CYS A 85 -11.14 6.92 -3.42
C CYS A 85 -12.54 6.99 -2.79
N ILE A 86 -12.67 7.64 -1.64
CA ILE A 86 -13.96 7.88 -0.98
C ILE A 86 -14.86 8.76 -1.87
N GLU A 87 -14.33 9.85 -2.43
CA GLU A 87 -15.09 10.73 -3.31
C GLU A 87 -15.70 10.00 -4.53
N VAL A 88 -15.03 8.97 -5.03
CA VAL A 88 -15.50 8.17 -6.17
C VAL A 88 -16.24 6.89 -5.76
N GLY A 89 -16.52 6.70 -4.47
CA GLY A 89 -17.45 5.67 -3.98
C GLY A 89 -16.87 4.58 -3.08
N ALA A 90 -15.62 4.67 -2.63
CA ALA A 90 -15.09 3.72 -1.66
C ALA A 90 -15.77 3.90 -0.29
N ASN A 91 -15.98 2.79 0.44
CA ASN A 91 -16.51 2.84 1.81
C ASN A 91 -15.49 3.50 2.76
N PRO A 92 -15.81 4.64 3.41
CA PRO A 92 -14.88 5.35 4.30
C PRO A 92 -14.35 4.49 5.46
N ASP A 93 -15.14 3.52 5.92
CA ASP A 93 -14.80 2.67 7.07
C ASP A 93 -13.94 1.46 6.69
N LEU A 94 -13.58 1.30 5.42
CA LEU A 94 -12.83 0.14 4.94
C LEU A 94 -11.38 0.12 5.43
N LEU A 95 -10.73 1.28 5.47
CA LEU A 95 -9.32 1.41 5.83
C LEU A 95 -9.17 2.04 7.21
N ASP A 96 -8.25 1.50 8.01
CA ASP A 96 -7.87 2.11 9.28
C ASP A 96 -7.10 3.42 9.02
N MET A 97 -7.79 4.55 9.20
CA MET A 97 -7.23 5.88 8.99
C MET A 97 -6.04 6.21 9.88
N ASN A 98 -5.96 5.63 11.08
CA ASN A 98 -4.84 5.89 11.97
C ASN A 98 -3.55 5.27 11.41
N ILE A 99 -3.63 4.02 10.98
CA ILE A 99 -2.49 3.31 10.39
C ILE A 99 -2.13 3.93 9.04
N LEU A 100 -3.14 4.27 8.22
CA LEU A 100 -2.93 4.92 6.93
C LEU A 100 -2.22 6.28 7.07
N ALA A 101 -2.61 7.09 8.06
CA ALA A 101 -1.98 8.39 8.30
C ALA A 101 -0.51 8.24 8.72
N ILE A 102 -0.20 7.28 9.60
CA ILE A 102 1.19 7.02 10.04
C ILE A 102 2.07 6.59 8.87
N ILE A 103 1.62 5.60 8.08
CA ILE A 103 2.44 5.10 6.97
C ILE A 103 2.57 6.13 5.84
N SER A 104 1.52 6.95 5.61
CA SER A 104 1.57 8.06 4.66
C SER A 104 2.58 9.12 5.07
N ASP A 105 2.60 9.52 6.34
CA ASP A 105 3.57 10.49 6.88
C ASP A 105 5.02 10.00 6.70
N LEU A 106 5.28 8.75 7.10
CA LEU A 106 6.59 8.11 6.95
C LEU A 106 7.04 8.03 5.48
N LEU A 107 6.11 7.73 4.56
CA LEU A 107 6.39 7.62 3.13
C LEU A 107 6.67 8.99 2.49
N VAL A 108 5.83 10.00 2.76
CA VAL A 108 5.97 11.36 2.23
C VAL A 108 7.26 12.02 2.70
N SER A 109 7.59 11.88 3.98
CA SER A 109 8.80 12.44 4.58
C SER A 109 10.07 11.67 4.20
N GLY A 110 9.94 10.45 3.66
CA GLY A 110 11.06 9.57 3.34
C GLY A 110 11.72 8.91 4.56
N ARG A 111 11.22 9.18 5.77
CA ARG A 111 11.66 8.63 7.06
C ARG A 111 11.51 7.12 7.13
N LEU A 112 10.55 6.59 6.38
CA LEU A 112 10.32 5.16 6.25
C LEU A 112 11.59 4.38 5.87
N ARG A 113 12.53 4.97 5.13
CA ARG A 113 13.79 4.33 4.73
C ARG A 113 14.83 4.27 5.83
N TYR A 114 14.72 5.13 6.84
CA TYR A 114 15.74 5.32 7.87
C TYR A 114 15.30 4.81 9.25
N GLY A 115 14.08 4.28 9.37
CA GLY A 115 13.55 3.77 10.64
C GLY A 115 13.27 4.87 11.66
N GLU A 116 13.01 6.09 11.19
CA GLU A 116 12.62 7.22 12.04
C GLU A 116 11.11 7.14 12.39
N GLU A 117 10.70 7.79 13.47
CA GLU A 117 9.30 7.87 13.88
C GLU A 117 8.50 8.82 12.97
N SER A 118 7.21 8.53 12.82
CA SER A 118 6.27 9.48 12.21
C SER A 118 6.14 10.72 13.10
N ASP A 119 5.74 11.86 12.53
CA ASP A 119 5.39 13.05 13.32
C ASP A 119 4.17 12.83 14.24
N LEU A 120 3.46 11.70 14.07
CA LEU A 120 2.39 11.23 14.95
C LEU A 120 2.90 10.39 16.16
N GLY A 121 4.23 10.25 16.31
CA GLY A 121 4.87 9.55 17.43
C GLY A 121 4.68 8.03 17.43
N ARG A 122 4.47 7.41 16.26
CA ARG A 122 4.28 5.96 16.12
C ARG A 122 5.02 5.39 14.91
N VAL A 123 5.31 4.10 14.97
CA VAL A 123 5.73 3.27 13.83
C VAL A 123 4.77 2.08 13.78
N PRO A 124 4.23 1.71 12.61
CA PRO A 124 3.25 0.65 12.55
C PRO A 124 3.92 -0.71 12.79
N VAL A 125 3.30 -1.53 13.63
CA VAL A 125 3.63 -2.96 13.77
C VAL A 125 3.10 -3.70 12.53
N PHE A 126 3.75 -4.78 12.13
CA PHE A 126 3.41 -5.47 10.89
C PHE A 126 1.94 -5.96 10.84
N GLY A 127 1.38 -6.47 11.95
CA GLY A 127 0.00 -7.00 11.96
C GLY A 127 -1.09 -5.98 11.56
N PRO A 128 -1.18 -4.81 12.21
CA PRO A 128 -2.09 -3.75 11.78
C PRO A 128 -1.79 -3.25 10.35
N LEU A 129 -0.51 -3.15 9.99
CA LEU A 129 -0.12 -2.71 8.64
C LEU A 129 -0.57 -3.71 7.57
N SER A 130 -0.36 -5.00 7.78
CA SER A 130 -0.73 -6.06 6.84
C SER A 130 -2.25 -6.15 6.67
N THR A 131 -3.02 -5.93 7.73
CA THR A 131 -4.49 -5.81 7.67
C THR A 131 -4.91 -4.65 6.76
N LEU A 132 -4.25 -3.49 6.88
CA LEU A 132 -4.50 -2.34 6.00
C LEU A 132 -4.12 -2.65 4.54
N VAL A 133 -3.01 -3.36 4.29
CA VAL A 133 -2.62 -3.78 2.94
C VAL A 133 -3.67 -4.71 2.33
N GLU A 134 -4.13 -5.72 3.07
CA GLU A 134 -5.13 -6.67 2.56
C GLU A 134 -6.48 -5.99 2.26
N ALA A 135 -6.91 -5.05 3.10
CA ALA A 135 -8.10 -4.24 2.82
C ALA A 135 -7.94 -3.41 1.54
N SER A 136 -6.74 -2.86 1.30
CA SER A 136 -6.41 -2.12 0.08
C SER A 136 -6.38 -3.02 -1.17
N LEU A 137 -5.79 -4.21 -1.05
CA LEU A 137 -5.78 -5.21 -2.13
C LEU A 137 -7.19 -5.68 -2.47
N ALA A 138 -8.04 -5.90 -1.46
CA ALA A 138 -9.45 -6.24 -1.64
C ALA A 138 -10.23 -5.12 -2.33
N LEU A 139 -10.01 -3.86 -1.92
CA LEU A 139 -10.65 -2.67 -2.52
C LEU A 139 -10.48 -2.63 -4.03
N CYS A 140 -9.26 -2.85 -4.52
CA CYS A 140 -8.95 -2.78 -5.94
C CYS A 140 -9.17 -4.09 -6.69
N GLY A 141 -9.59 -5.17 -6.01
CA GLY A 141 -9.74 -6.50 -6.61
C GLY A 141 -8.41 -7.09 -7.09
N ALA A 142 -7.34 -6.91 -6.32
CA ALA A 142 -6.04 -7.49 -6.65
C ALA A 142 -6.11 -9.02 -6.72
N PRO A 143 -5.39 -9.66 -7.68
CA PRO A 143 -5.42 -11.11 -7.82
C PRO A 143 -4.89 -11.80 -6.56
N LYS A 144 -5.42 -12.99 -6.26
CA LYS A 144 -4.83 -13.84 -5.22
C LYS A 144 -3.60 -14.53 -5.78
N VAL A 145 -2.71 -14.96 -4.89
CA VAL A 145 -1.51 -15.73 -5.29
C VAL A 145 -1.88 -16.99 -6.07
N SER A 146 -2.96 -17.67 -5.68
CA SER A 146 -3.49 -18.83 -6.39
C SER A 146 -3.79 -18.55 -7.86
N ASP A 147 -4.29 -17.35 -8.17
CA ASP A 147 -4.72 -16.95 -9.50
C ASP A 147 -3.51 -16.55 -10.37
N ILE A 148 -2.38 -16.22 -9.75
CA ILE A 148 -1.12 -15.87 -10.42
C ILE A 148 -0.32 -17.13 -10.76
N LEU A 149 -0.36 -18.14 -9.88
CA LEU A 149 0.41 -19.37 -10.02
C LEU A 149 -0.29 -20.45 -10.85
N SER A 150 -1.58 -20.28 -11.15
CA SER A 150 -2.37 -21.14 -12.05
C SER A 150 -2.11 -20.82 -13.51
#